data_AF-A0A0K1PK23-F1
#
_entry.id   AF-A0A0K1PK23-F1
#
_cell.length_a   1.000
_cell.length_b   1.000
_cell.length_c   1.000
_cell.angle_alpha   90.00
_cell.angle_beta   90.00
_cell.angle_gamma   90.00
#
_symmetry.space_group_name_H-M   'P 1'
#
loop_
_entity.id
_entity.type
_entity.pdbx_description
1 polymer ?
#
loop_
_entity_poly.entity_id
_entity_poly.type
_entity_poly.pdbx_seq_one_letter_code
_entity_poly.pdbx_strand_id
1 'polypeptide(L)'
;MTRASLFALLVATAAPLACTSGTMTTTTADGGSNAGTGQSGDGASEDPGTTDGDPTDPASDGEQPSEETKKETKVGTITLTSTAYTIGTTTVEQGMATGTFYRVPPVKGTSSGGGCSTQTIGTCEVTECTMATATSDGGTVAIDYTDAGRVTITGVDVNDGSMTLTPGGYGYQTVSGSVALFSAGATIHMSAPGNPNGAPAWGSTMTAPGSVNVTKPLFDAQSSVAASANADLAVSWTGGAGGNVLVSVASAIQGKSSQTRCVFPAASGKGSVPKAALGSAASVGGQTTLMVMSESRDVQSIDGWNITLSLQSYGVRPQGGGLALGILKLQ
;
A
#
# COMPACT_ATOMS: atom_id res chain seq x y z
N MET A 1 -8.29 -36.39 7.93
CA MET A 1 -7.91 -35.74 6.65
C MET A 1 -8.12 -34.25 6.80
N THR A 2 -7.08 -33.58 7.28
CA THR A 2 -7.07 -32.18 7.69
C THR A 2 -6.85 -31.32 6.45
N ARG A 3 -7.85 -30.54 6.04
CA ARG A 3 -7.68 -29.53 4.98
C ARG A 3 -6.78 -28.43 5.52
N ALA A 4 -5.51 -28.43 5.11
CA ALA A 4 -4.63 -27.29 5.24
C ALA A 4 -5.19 -26.17 4.37
N SER A 5 -5.91 -25.22 4.98
CA SER A 5 -6.27 -23.96 4.33
C SER A 5 -4.97 -23.21 4.06
N LEU A 6 -4.57 -23.20 2.79
CA LEU A 6 -3.49 -22.37 2.28
C LEU A 6 -3.92 -20.91 2.41
N PHE A 7 -3.63 -20.29 3.57
CA PHE A 7 -3.75 -18.86 3.74
C PHE A 7 -2.69 -18.22 2.85
N ALA A 8 -3.12 -17.65 1.72
CA ALA A 8 -2.33 -16.67 1.01
C ALA A 8 -2.14 -15.49 1.97
N LEU A 9 -0.95 -15.42 2.59
CA LEU A 9 -0.51 -14.30 3.39
C LEU A 9 -0.45 -13.10 2.45
N LEU A 10 -1.54 -12.33 2.40
CA LEU A 10 -1.57 -11.05 1.69
C LEU A 10 -0.69 -10.11 2.51
N VAL A 11 0.59 -10.05 2.14
CA VAL A 11 1.55 -9.13 2.73
C VAL A 11 1.08 -7.73 2.35
N ALA A 12 0.35 -7.09 3.26
CA ALA A 12 0.03 -5.66 3.19
C ALA A 12 1.27 -4.83 3.52
N THR A 13 2.40 -5.11 2.87
CA THR A 13 3.40 -4.09 2.62
C THR A 13 2.74 -3.07 1.72
N ALA A 14 2.94 -1.79 2.01
CA ALA A 14 2.64 -0.70 1.10
C ALA A 14 3.55 -0.77 -0.14
N ALA A 15 3.45 -1.85 -0.92
CA ALA A 15 3.41 -1.67 -2.35
C ALA A 15 2.17 -0.79 -2.56
N PRO A 16 2.26 0.36 -3.25
CA PRO A 16 1.03 0.90 -3.80
C PRO A 16 0.43 -0.25 -4.60
N LEU A 17 -0.87 -0.45 -4.42
CA LEU A 17 -1.65 -1.45 -5.12
C LEU A 17 -1.41 -1.28 -6.63
N ALA A 18 -0.36 -1.91 -7.14
CA ALA A 18 -0.12 -2.08 -8.55
C ALA A 18 -1.18 -3.08 -8.97
N CYS A 19 -2.17 -2.57 -9.68
CA CYS A 19 -3.32 -3.29 -10.19
C CYS A 19 -2.88 -4.65 -10.75
N THR A 20 -3.28 -5.73 -10.11
CA THR A 20 -3.14 -7.08 -10.67
C THR A 20 -4.03 -7.14 -11.90
N SER A 21 -3.46 -7.02 -13.09
CA SER A 21 -4.17 -7.19 -14.35
C SER A 21 -4.57 -8.67 -14.50
N GLY A 22 -5.87 -8.95 -14.36
CA GLY A 22 -6.42 -10.24 -14.73
C GLY A 22 -6.28 -10.44 -16.23
N THR A 23 -5.63 -11.54 -16.64
CA THR A 23 -5.53 -11.96 -18.04
C THR A 23 -6.93 -12.25 -18.57
N MET A 24 -7.47 -11.34 -19.37
CA MET A 24 -8.76 -11.52 -20.03
C MET A 24 -8.54 -12.34 -21.32
N THR A 25 -9.01 -13.59 -21.33
CA THR A 25 -9.05 -14.42 -22.55
C THR A 25 -9.97 -13.76 -23.59
N THR A 26 -9.40 -13.45 -24.75
CA THR A 26 -10.12 -12.95 -25.91
C THR A 26 -10.85 -14.08 -26.62
N THR A 27 -12.18 -14.11 -26.52
CA THR A 27 -13.04 -14.82 -27.47
C THR A 27 -13.28 -13.92 -28.68
N THR A 28 -12.76 -14.34 -29.83
CA THR A 28 -13.03 -13.77 -31.14
C THR A 28 -14.49 -14.06 -31.52
N ALA A 29 -15.28 -13.02 -31.80
CA ALA A 29 -16.55 -13.16 -32.50
C ALA A 29 -16.64 -12.07 -33.58
N ASP A 30 -16.74 -12.54 -34.81
CA ASP A 30 -16.90 -11.77 -36.04
C ASP A 30 -18.25 -11.02 -36.11
N GLY A 31 -18.22 -9.90 -36.84
CA GLY A 31 -19.24 -9.59 -37.84
C GLY A 31 -20.39 -8.65 -37.42
N GLY A 32 -20.52 -7.55 -38.15
CA GLY A 32 -21.82 -6.85 -38.24
C GLY A 32 -21.73 -5.35 -38.54
N SER A 33 -21.44 -4.97 -39.77
CA SER A 33 -21.68 -3.62 -40.30
C SER A 33 -23.18 -3.28 -40.27
N ASN A 34 -23.54 -2.05 -39.90
CA ASN A 34 -24.61 -1.35 -40.62
C ASN A 34 -24.53 0.17 -40.52
N ALA A 35 -24.69 0.81 -41.68
CA ALA A 35 -24.73 2.24 -41.89
C ALA A 35 -26.11 2.82 -41.51
N GLY A 36 -26.14 4.08 -41.07
CA GLY A 36 -27.36 4.82 -40.83
C GLY A 36 -27.13 6.33 -40.97
N THR A 37 -27.49 6.87 -42.14
CA THR A 37 -27.55 8.29 -42.49
C THR A 37 -28.88 8.92 -42.07
N GLY A 38 -28.86 10.19 -41.66
CA GLY A 38 -30.03 11.07 -41.48
C GLY A 38 -29.85 11.97 -40.25
N GLN A 39 -30.26 13.24 -40.19
CA GLN A 39 -31.12 14.04 -41.05
C GLN A 39 -31.01 15.51 -40.59
N SER A 40 -31.11 16.43 -41.55
CA SER A 40 -31.13 17.88 -41.37
C SER A 40 -32.32 18.38 -40.55
N GLY A 41 -32.13 19.50 -39.84
CA GLY A 41 -33.19 20.25 -39.18
C GLY A 41 -32.77 21.69 -38.92
N ASP A 42 -33.04 22.55 -39.90
CA ASP A 42 -33.00 24.01 -39.78
C ASP A 42 -34.17 24.50 -38.92
N GLY A 43 -33.91 25.48 -38.04
CA GLY A 43 -34.93 26.12 -37.21
C GLY A 43 -34.45 27.49 -36.73
N ALA A 44 -34.68 28.51 -37.55
CA ALA A 44 -34.48 29.91 -37.20
C ALA A 44 -35.58 30.41 -36.25
N SER A 45 -35.19 31.23 -35.27
CA SER A 45 -36.08 32.14 -34.54
C SER A 45 -35.27 33.36 -34.15
N GLU A 46 -35.73 34.51 -34.65
CA GLU A 46 -35.20 35.85 -34.42
C GLU A 46 -35.53 36.32 -33.00
N ASP A 47 -34.60 37.03 -32.35
CA ASP A 47 -34.90 37.93 -31.23
C ASP A 47 -33.96 39.16 -31.28
N PRO A 48 -34.47 40.38 -31.53
CA PRO A 48 -33.69 41.60 -31.49
C PRO A 48 -33.89 42.31 -30.14
N GLY A 49 -32.90 42.19 -29.25
CA GLY A 49 -32.88 42.86 -27.94
C GLY A 49 -31.56 43.54 -27.68
N THR A 50 -31.43 44.78 -28.16
CA THR A 50 -30.34 45.71 -27.85
C THR A 50 -30.35 46.12 -26.39
N THR A 51 -29.19 46.11 -25.71
CA THR A 51 -28.91 47.08 -24.65
C THR A 51 -27.40 47.35 -24.59
N ASP A 52 -27.06 48.59 -24.90
CA ASP A 52 -25.74 49.19 -24.82
C ASP A 52 -25.22 49.21 -23.37
N GLY A 53 -23.95 48.87 -23.19
CA GLY A 53 -23.26 48.88 -21.90
C GLY A 53 -21.74 48.78 -22.05
N ASP A 54 -21.14 49.93 -22.34
CA ASP A 54 -19.80 50.41 -21.96
C ASP A 54 -18.57 49.46 -22.00
N PRO A 55 -17.60 49.69 -22.91
CA PRO A 55 -16.39 48.88 -23.06
C PRO A 55 -15.16 49.59 -22.48
N THR A 56 -14.77 49.33 -21.22
CA THR A 56 -13.38 49.55 -20.75
C THR A 56 -13.05 48.74 -19.49
N ASP A 57 -13.08 47.40 -19.57
CA ASP A 57 -12.35 46.57 -18.61
C ASP A 57 -10.96 46.24 -19.19
N PRO A 58 -9.85 46.61 -18.53
CA PRO A 58 -8.52 46.26 -19.01
C PRO A 58 -8.40 44.74 -19.01
N ALA A 59 -8.04 44.19 -20.17
CA ALA A 59 -7.74 42.78 -20.37
C ALA A 59 -6.81 42.29 -19.24
N SER A 60 -7.40 41.57 -18.29
CA SER A 60 -6.63 40.78 -17.34
C SER A 60 -6.12 39.61 -18.15
N ASP A 61 -4.83 39.68 -18.51
CA ASP A 61 -4.07 38.59 -19.08
C ASP A 61 -4.06 37.46 -18.05
N GLY A 62 -5.15 36.68 -18.01
CA GLY A 62 -5.32 35.55 -17.12
C GLY A 62 -4.23 34.56 -17.45
N GLU A 63 -3.16 34.60 -16.67
CA GLU A 63 -2.01 33.72 -16.73
C GLU A 63 -2.55 32.29 -16.63
N GLN A 64 -2.71 31.65 -17.79
CA GLN A 64 -3.20 30.29 -17.88
C GLN A 64 -2.27 29.44 -17.00
N PRO A 65 -2.78 28.75 -15.96
CA PRO A 65 -1.93 28.04 -15.03
C PRO A 65 -1.05 27.11 -15.85
N SER A 66 0.27 27.37 -15.82
CA SER A 66 1.25 26.63 -16.59
C SER A 66 0.99 25.15 -16.35
N GLU A 67 0.78 24.38 -17.42
CA GLU A 67 0.57 22.93 -17.31
C GLU A 67 1.71 22.35 -16.47
N GLU A 68 1.41 22.03 -15.21
CA GLU A 68 2.38 21.42 -14.32
C GLU A 68 2.74 20.08 -14.93
N THR A 69 3.93 20.03 -15.54
CA THR A 69 4.41 18.84 -16.22
C THR A 69 4.53 17.76 -15.16
N LYS A 70 3.57 16.84 -15.15
CA LYS A 70 3.57 15.69 -14.24
C LYS A 70 4.94 15.02 -14.36
N LYS A 71 5.62 14.86 -13.23
CA LYS A 71 6.92 14.18 -13.18
C LYS A 71 6.70 12.67 -13.10
N GLU A 72 7.66 11.92 -13.61
CA GLU A 72 7.73 10.48 -13.38
C GLU A 72 7.81 10.19 -11.88
N THR A 73 7.01 9.23 -11.41
CA THR A 73 7.07 8.75 -10.02
C THR A 73 7.99 7.55 -9.94
N LYS A 74 9.01 7.62 -9.06
CA LYS A 74 9.99 6.54 -8.86
C LYS A 74 9.90 6.02 -7.42
N VAL A 75 9.69 4.72 -7.25
CA VAL A 75 9.45 4.11 -5.93
C VAL A 75 10.26 2.83 -5.78
N GLY A 76 10.94 2.70 -4.64
CA GLY A 76 11.61 1.48 -4.22
C GLY A 76 11.09 1.01 -2.88
N THR A 77 10.92 -0.30 -2.69
CA THR A 77 10.62 -0.90 -1.40
C THR A 77 11.51 -2.10 -1.16
N ILE A 78 11.99 -2.24 0.08
CA ILE A 78 12.59 -3.46 0.61
C ILE A 78 11.93 -3.73 1.94
N THR A 79 11.40 -4.94 2.13
CA THR A 79 10.77 -5.35 3.38
C THR A 79 11.34 -6.67 3.85
N LEU A 80 11.72 -6.71 5.12
CA LEU A 80 12.01 -7.93 5.85
C LEU A 80 10.93 -8.11 6.90
N THR A 81 10.24 -9.24 6.84
CA THR A 81 9.29 -9.67 7.85
C THR A 81 9.90 -10.84 8.61
N SER A 82 9.98 -10.74 9.93
CA SER A 82 10.43 -11.80 10.83
C SER A 82 9.38 -11.97 11.90
N THR A 83 8.96 -13.20 12.20
CA THR A 83 8.01 -13.43 13.29
C THR A 83 8.37 -14.72 13.99
N ALA A 84 8.50 -14.64 15.31
CA ALA A 84 8.67 -15.78 16.19
C ALA A 84 7.62 -15.69 17.29
N TYR A 85 6.84 -16.74 17.49
CA TYR A 85 5.82 -16.77 18.53
C TYR A 85 5.58 -18.18 19.05
N THR A 86 5.15 -18.28 20.30
CA THR A 86 4.95 -19.58 20.96
C THR A 86 3.45 -19.85 21.13
N ILE A 87 3.00 -21.00 20.62
CA ILE A 87 1.68 -21.57 20.89
C ILE A 87 1.87 -22.80 21.79
N GLY A 88 1.43 -22.71 23.05
CA GLY A 88 1.66 -23.78 24.02
C GLY A 88 3.16 -23.98 24.25
N THR A 89 3.71 -25.10 23.78
CA THR A 89 5.14 -25.43 23.84
C THR A 89 5.86 -25.32 22.50
N THR A 90 5.14 -24.98 21.44
CA THR A 90 5.70 -24.94 20.07
C THR A 90 6.00 -23.50 19.67
N THR A 91 7.26 -23.22 19.38
CA THR A 91 7.66 -21.96 18.73
C THR A 91 7.48 -22.10 17.23
N VAL A 92 6.73 -21.15 16.66
CA VAL A 92 6.55 -20.99 15.22
C VAL A 92 7.37 -19.80 14.79
N GLU A 93 8.26 -20.03 13.83
CA GLU A 93 9.10 -18.99 13.24
C GLU A 93 8.84 -18.89 11.73
N GLN A 94 8.80 -17.66 11.24
CA GLN A 94 8.65 -17.36 9.83
C GLN A 94 9.47 -16.13 9.47
N GLY A 95 10.08 -16.19 8.30
CA GLY A 95 10.93 -15.16 7.76
C GLY A 95 10.64 -14.95 6.29
N MET A 96 10.58 -13.69 5.87
CA MET A 96 10.43 -13.32 4.46
C MET A 96 11.16 -12.01 4.17
N ALA A 97 11.92 -11.96 3.08
CA ALA A 97 12.51 -10.75 2.55
C ALA A 97 12.07 -10.57 1.09
N THR A 98 11.61 -9.37 0.75
CA THR A 98 11.12 -9.02 -0.58
C THR A 98 11.42 -7.57 -0.91
N GLY A 99 11.27 -7.20 -2.17
CA GLY A 99 11.42 -5.84 -2.62
C GLY A 99 10.93 -5.61 -4.03
N THR A 100 10.64 -4.37 -4.37
CA THR A 100 10.33 -3.97 -5.74
C THR A 100 10.78 -2.55 -6.01
N PHE A 101 11.18 -2.26 -7.24
CA PHE A 101 11.47 -0.92 -7.70
C PHE A 101 10.76 -0.74 -9.03
N TYR A 102 10.10 0.40 -9.20
CA TYR A 102 9.42 0.69 -10.45
C TYR A 102 9.30 2.20 -10.67
N ARG A 103 9.04 2.54 -11.92
CA ARG A 103 8.74 3.88 -12.40
C ARG A 103 7.32 3.92 -12.94
N VAL A 104 6.62 5.00 -12.65
CA VAL A 104 5.34 5.31 -13.25
C VAL A 104 5.54 6.55 -14.11
N PRO A 105 5.52 6.43 -15.45
CA PRO A 105 5.67 7.56 -16.33
C PRO A 105 4.51 8.54 -16.12
N PRO A 106 4.72 9.82 -16.41
CA PRO A 106 3.64 10.79 -16.31
C PRO A 106 2.51 10.42 -17.27
N VAL A 107 1.29 10.35 -16.74
CA VAL A 107 0.11 10.04 -17.53
C VAL A 107 -0.14 11.21 -18.48
N LYS A 108 0.00 10.99 -19.79
CA LYS A 108 -0.33 11.96 -20.83
C LYS A 108 -1.86 12.00 -20.98
N GLY A 109 -2.49 13.09 -20.53
CA GLY A 109 -3.93 13.35 -20.72
C GLY A 109 -4.70 13.70 -19.44
N THR A 110 -5.91 14.25 -19.64
CA THR A 110 -6.91 14.59 -18.61
C THR A 110 -7.56 13.33 -18.04
N SER A 111 -6.80 12.51 -17.32
CA SER A 111 -7.30 11.30 -16.69
C SER A 111 -8.13 11.66 -15.45
N SER A 112 -9.44 11.85 -15.63
CA SER A 112 -10.41 12.17 -14.58
C SER A 112 -10.99 10.96 -13.86
N GLY A 113 -10.54 9.73 -14.17
CA GLY A 113 -11.27 8.51 -13.76
C GLY A 113 -10.73 7.72 -12.58
N GLY A 114 -9.46 7.87 -12.20
CA GLY A 114 -8.87 7.03 -11.15
C GLY A 114 -7.56 7.56 -10.60
N GLY A 115 -7.34 7.32 -9.32
CA GLY A 115 -6.18 7.80 -8.58
C GLY A 115 -6.24 7.37 -7.12
N CYS A 116 -5.10 7.49 -6.45
CA CYS A 116 -5.03 7.36 -5.00
C CYS A 116 -4.92 8.75 -4.39
N SER A 117 -5.78 9.07 -3.42
CA SER A 117 -5.60 10.20 -2.52
C SER A 117 -4.95 9.70 -1.23
N THR A 118 -4.12 10.54 -0.62
CA THR A 118 -3.60 10.28 0.73
C THR A 118 -3.94 11.46 1.62
N GLN A 119 -4.47 11.19 2.80
CA GLN A 119 -4.78 12.19 3.81
C GLN A 119 -4.24 11.76 5.17
N THR A 120 -3.84 12.73 5.98
CA THR A 120 -3.41 12.48 7.36
C THR A 120 -4.56 12.78 8.32
N ILE A 121 -4.92 11.80 9.15
CA ILE A 121 -5.94 11.91 10.19
C ILE A 121 -5.29 11.53 11.52
N GLY A 122 -4.88 12.53 12.31
CA GLY A 122 -4.14 12.29 13.55
C GLY A 122 -2.81 11.59 13.29
N THR A 123 -2.58 10.43 13.92
CA THR A 123 -1.38 9.60 13.71
C THR A 123 -1.50 8.60 12.57
N CYS A 124 -2.58 8.71 11.78
CA CYS A 124 -2.88 7.79 10.69
C CYS A 124 -2.72 8.46 9.34
N GLU A 125 -2.07 7.74 8.43
CA GLU A 125 -2.11 8.01 7.00
C GLU A 125 -3.20 7.14 6.38
N VAL A 126 -4.12 7.76 5.64
CA VAL A 126 -5.21 7.06 4.96
C VAL A 126 -5.01 7.24 3.47
N THR A 127 -4.80 6.13 2.76
CA THR A 127 -4.71 6.10 1.30
C THR A 127 -5.99 5.47 0.75
N GLU A 128 -6.71 6.22 -0.07
CA GLU A 128 -7.91 5.74 -0.76
C GLU A 128 -7.65 5.72 -2.25
N CYS A 129 -7.88 4.59 -2.90
CA CYS A 129 -7.71 4.46 -4.34
C CYS A 129 -9.05 4.13 -4.98
N THR A 130 -9.39 4.87 -6.03
CA THR A 130 -10.49 4.52 -6.94
C THR A 130 -9.88 4.20 -8.29
N MET A 131 -10.16 3.03 -8.82
CA MET A 131 -9.86 2.68 -10.21
C MET A 131 -11.05 3.10 -11.07
N ALA A 132 -10.75 3.63 -12.26
CA ALA A 132 -11.78 3.88 -13.25
C ALA A 132 -12.50 2.56 -13.56
N THR A 133 -13.77 2.46 -13.19
CA THR A 133 -14.60 1.28 -13.51
C THR A 133 -14.94 1.34 -14.99
N ALA A 134 -14.07 0.77 -15.82
CA ALA A 134 -14.32 0.29 -17.17
C ALA A 134 -15.30 1.11 -18.04
N THR A 135 -14.83 2.24 -18.59
CA THR A 135 -15.30 2.75 -19.90
C THR A 135 -14.34 3.77 -20.50
N SER A 136 -13.44 4.39 -19.75
CA SER A 136 -12.41 5.23 -20.38
C SER A 136 -11.34 4.34 -21.00
N ASP A 137 -11.12 4.56 -22.29
CA ASP A 137 -9.96 4.15 -23.09
C ASP A 137 -8.61 4.70 -22.58
N GLY A 138 -8.53 5.07 -21.30
CA GLY A 138 -7.51 5.90 -20.68
C GLY A 138 -6.10 5.32 -20.63
N GLY A 139 -5.82 4.30 -21.44
CA GLY A 139 -4.55 3.64 -21.57
C GLY A 139 -4.24 2.75 -20.38
N THR A 140 -3.55 1.64 -20.63
CA THR A 140 -2.89 0.92 -19.56
C THR A 140 -1.75 1.80 -19.03
N VAL A 141 -1.77 2.13 -17.74
CA VAL A 141 -0.60 2.76 -17.11
C VAL A 141 0.55 1.78 -17.19
N ALA A 142 1.56 2.10 -18.01
CA ALA A 142 2.75 1.28 -18.14
C ALA A 142 3.61 1.44 -16.88
N ILE A 143 3.62 0.41 -16.02
CA ILE A 143 4.55 0.34 -14.89
C ILE A 143 5.85 -0.25 -15.43
N ASP A 144 6.94 0.52 -15.32
CA ASP A 144 8.28 0.08 -15.71
C ASP A 144 9.01 -0.45 -14.48
N TYR A 145 9.07 -1.78 -14.34
CA TYR A 145 9.79 -2.44 -13.26
C TYR A 145 11.30 -2.38 -13.51
N THR A 146 12.05 -2.08 -12.45
CA THR A 146 13.51 -1.99 -12.48
C THR A 146 14.08 -2.45 -11.14
N ASP A 147 15.36 -2.21 -10.90
CA ASP A 147 16.06 -2.64 -9.70
C ASP A 147 17.18 -1.65 -9.30
N ALA A 148 17.84 -1.94 -8.18
CA ALA A 148 18.97 -1.20 -7.64
C ALA A 148 20.26 -2.06 -7.65
N GLY A 149 20.32 -3.11 -8.48
CA GLY A 149 21.31 -4.18 -8.39
C GLY A 149 20.98 -5.21 -7.32
N ARG A 150 21.94 -6.07 -6.96
CA ARG A 150 21.77 -7.04 -5.86
C ARG A 150 21.70 -6.32 -4.51
N VAL A 151 20.66 -6.60 -3.73
CA VAL A 151 20.52 -6.04 -2.36
C VAL A 151 21.19 -6.98 -1.40
N THR A 152 22.22 -6.49 -0.71
CA THR A 152 22.90 -7.22 0.36
C THR A 152 22.28 -6.82 1.70
N ILE A 153 21.99 -7.82 2.52
CA ILE A 153 21.41 -7.68 3.85
C ILE A 153 22.35 -8.40 4.83
N THR A 154 22.77 -7.73 5.90
CA THR A 154 23.62 -8.30 6.94
C THR A 154 23.03 -8.04 8.33
N GLY A 155 23.48 -8.84 9.31
CA GLY A 155 22.95 -8.81 10.68
C GLY A 155 21.68 -9.64 10.88
N VAL A 156 21.32 -10.46 9.90
CA VAL A 156 20.19 -11.42 9.98
C VAL A 156 20.61 -12.69 10.71
N ASP A 157 19.67 -13.43 11.28
CA ASP A 157 19.93 -14.67 12.03
C ASP A 157 20.07 -15.91 11.11
N VAL A 158 20.03 -15.73 9.79
CA VAL A 158 20.12 -16.78 8.78
C VAL A 158 21.42 -16.69 7.99
N ASN A 159 21.81 -17.80 7.34
CA ASN A 159 22.91 -17.85 6.35
C ASN A 159 24.21 -17.17 6.84
N ASP A 160 24.68 -17.54 8.03
CA ASP A 160 25.89 -17.01 8.64
C ASP A 160 25.92 -15.47 8.77
N GLY A 161 24.75 -14.84 8.97
CA GLY A 161 24.66 -13.40 9.22
C GLY A 161 24.34 -12.54 8.00
N SER A 162 24.15 -13.13 6.82
CA SER A 162 23.92 -12.36 5.59
C SER A 162 23.00 -13.05 4.59
N MET A 163 22.21 -12.27 3.86
CA MET A 163 21.41 -12.74 2.74
C MET A 163 21.45 -11.73 1.58
N THR A 164 21.05 -12.17 0.39
CA THR A 164 21.00 -11.32 -0.81
C THR A 164 19.65 -11.46 -1.50
N LEU A 165 19.04 -10.34 -1.89
CA LEU A 165 17.91 -10.34 -2.82
C LEU A 165 18.44 -10.11 -4.24
N THR A 166 18.05 -11.00 -5.16
CA THR A 166 18.43 -10.91 -6.57
C THR A 166 17.28 -10.31 -7.37
N PRO A 167 17.52 -9.33 -8.26
CA PRO A 167 16.49 -8.81 -9.16
C PRO A 167 15.82 -9.92 -10.00
N GLY A 168 14.53 -9.76 -10.25
CA GLY A 168 13.68 -10.59 -11.11
C GLY A 168 12.76 -9.72 -11.98
N GLY A 169 11.80 -10.33 -12.68
CA GLY A 169 11.00 -9.63 -13.70
C GLY A 169 10.02 -8.56 -13.18
N TYR A 170 9.57 -8.66 -11.94
CA TYR A 170 8.56 -7.77 -11.32
C TYR A 170 9.01 -7.21 -9.95
N GLY A 171 10.32 -7.14 -9.74
CA GLY A 171 10.93 -6.84 -8.44
C GLY A 171 11.97 -7.89 -8.08
N TYR A 172 12.27 -8.04 -6.80
CA TYR A 172 13.28 -8.98 -6.32
C TYR A 172 12.69 -10.37 -6.09
N GLN A 173 13.53 -11.40 -6.22
CA GLN A 173 13.17 -12.76 -5.81
C GLN A 173 12.91 -12.78 -4.30
N THR A 174 11.68 -13.17 -3.92
CA THR A 174 11.32 -13.36 -2.52
C THR A 174 12.15 -14.49 -1.92
N VAL A 175 12.76 -14.23 -0.77
CA VAL A 175 13.40 -15.24 0.07
C VAL A 175 12.50 -15.48 1.27
N SER A 176 12.08 -16.71 1.51
CA SER A 176 11.25 -17.05 2.67
C SER A 176 11.65 -18.39 3.29
N GLY A 177 11.34 -18.57 4.57
CA GLY A 177 11.66 -19.79 5.31
C GLY A 177 10.90 -19.89 6.63
N SER A 178 10.97 -21.07 7.25
CA SER A 178 10.38 -21.37 8.57
C SER A 178 11.32 -21.03 9.73
N VAL A 179 12.06 -19.92 9.59
CA VAL A 179 13.03 -19.40 10.57
C VAL A 179 12.85 -17.89 10.66
N ALA A 180 13.03 -17.33 11.86
CA ALA A 180 13.04 -15.89 12.03
C ALA A 180 14.24 -15.28 11.29
N LEU A 181 14.05 -14.16 10.56
CA LEU A 181 15.16 -13.50 9.86
C LEU A 181 16.03 -12.67 10.80
N PHE A 182 15.47 -12.22 11.92
CA PHE A 182 16.15 -11.38 12.89
C PHE A 182 15.50 -11.48 14.26
N SER A 183 16.31 -11.21 15.27
CA SER A 183 15.94 -11.06 16.66
C SER A 183 15.69 -9.60 17.02
N ALA A 184 14.87 -9.36 18.04
CA ALA A 184 14.59 -8.03 18.55
C ALA A 184 15.90 -7.30 18.93
N GLY A 185 16.09 -6.07 18.46
CA GLY A 185 17.27 -5.26 18.75
C GLY A 185 18.49 -5.57 17.86
N ALA A 186 18.42 -6.57 16.97
CA ALA A 186 19.49 -6.83 16.01
C ALA A 186 19.75 -5.58 15.13
N THR A 187 21.00 -5.34 14.77
CA THR A 187 21.36 -4.27 13.83
C THR A 187 21.39 -4.85 12.43
N ILE A 188 20.47 -4.41 11.59
CA ILE A 188 20.34 -4.87 10.21
C ILE A 188 20.89 -3.80 9.27
N HIS A 189 21.85 -4.18 8.43
CA HIS A 189 22.32 -3.32 7.35
C HIS A 189 21.76 -3.81 6.02
N MET A 190 21.19 -2.92 5.23
CA MET A 190 20.74 -3.18 3.86
C MET A 190 21.43 -2.22 2.91
N SER A 191 21.88 -2.71 1.77
CA SER A 191 22.50 -1.85 0.75
C SER A 191 22.35 -2.44 -0.64
N ALA A 192 22.33 -1.57 -1.65
CA ALA A 192 22.39 -1.94 -3.04
C ALA A 192 23.37 -1.04 -3.81
N PRO A 193 24.13 -1.58 -4.78
CA PRO A 193 25.13 -0.82 -5.53
C PRO A 193 24.54 0.16 -6.56
N GLY A 194 23.23 0.09 -6.80
CA GLY A 194 22.55 0.83 -7.85
C GLY A 194 22.55 0.10 -9.20
N ASN A 195 21.68 0.53 -10.09
CA ASN A 195 21.60 0.09 -11.49
C ASN A 195 21.63 1.34 -12.39
N PRO A 196 22.55 1.45 -13.37
CA PRO A 196 22.62 2.61 -14.28
C PRO A 196 21.31 2.93 -15.02
N ASN A 197 20.48 1.92 -15.25
CA ASN A 197 19.17 2.07 -15.90
C ASN A 197 17.99 2.01 -14.92
N GLY A 198 18.25 2.01 -13.61
CA GLY A 198 17.28 1.79 -12.56
C GLY A 198 17.43 2.74 -11.39
N ALA A 199 17.38 2.19 -10.17
CA ALA A 199 17.53 2.96 -8.95
C ALA A 199 19.00 3.21 -8.59
N PRO A 200 19.32 4.35 -7.94
CA PRO A 200 20.67 4.70 -7.54
C PRO A 200 21.19 3.76 -6.45
N ALA A 201 22.48 3.86 -6.16
CA ALA A 201 23.07 3.19 -5.00
C ALA A 201 22.46 3.72 -3.70
N TRP A 202 22.29 2.84 -2.71
CA TRP A 202 21.75 3.22 -1.40
C TRP A 202 22.23 2.26 -0.29
N GLY A 203 22.12 2.73 0.96
CA GLY A 203 22.45 1.94 2.15
C GLY A 203 21.71 2.46 3.38
N SER A 204 21.37 1.57 4.30
CA SER A 204 20.76 1.93 5.58
C SER A 204 21.11 0.93 6.67
N THR A 205 21.09 1.42 7.91
CA THR A 205 21.25 0.63 9.12
C THR A 205 20.02 0.84 9.99
N MET A 206 19.34 -0.24 10.37
CA MET A 206 18.14 -0.20 11.19
C MET A 206 18.23 -1.17 12.36
N THR A 207 17.59 -0.82 13.47
CA THR A 207 17.41 -1.74 14.59
C THR A 207 16.13 -2.55 14.38
N ALA A 208 16.24 -3.87 14.40
CA ALA A 208 15.11 -4.77 14.26
C ALA A 208 14.10 -4.59 15.41
N PRO A 209 12.80 -4.46 15.10
CA PRO A 209 11.79 -4.32 16.13
C PRO A 209 11.55 -5.65 16.84
N GLY A 210 11.22 -5.60 18.13
CA GLY A 210 10.72 -6.76 18.86
C GLY A 210 9.24 -7.03 18.58
N SER A 211 8.80 -8.28 18.75
CA SER A 211 7.38 -8.64 18.59
C SER A 211 6.49 -7.97 19.63
N VAL A 212 5.23 -7.74 19.27
CA VAL A 212 4.22 -7.15 20.16
C VAL A 212 3.13 -8.16 20.50
N ASN A 213 2.73 -8.22 21.77
CA ASN A 213 1.55 -8.98 22.20
C ASN A 213 0.36 -8.04 22.24
N VAL A 214 -0.57 -8.18 21.31
CA VAL A 214 -1.75 -7.31 21.21
C VAL A 214 -2.76 -7.72 22.27
N THR A 215 -3.07 -6.83 23.20
CA THR A 215 -4.01 -7.09 24.30
C THR A 215 -5.41 -6.50 24.04
N LYS A 216 -5.50 -5.50 23.17
CA LYS A 216 -6.77 -4.98 22.63
C LYS A 216 -6.58 -4.55 21.17
N PRO A 217 -7.60 -4.69 20.30
CA PRO A 217 -8.86 -5.39 20.55
C PRO A 217 -8.66 -6.90 20.76
N LEU A 218 -9.64 -7.54 21.40
CA LEU A 218 -9.65 -9.00 21.49
C LEU A 218 -10.14 -9.59 20.18
N PHE A 219 -9.39 -10.54 19.65
CA PHE A 219 -9.79 -11.31 18.48
C PHE A 219 -10.65 -12.50 18.92
N ASP A 220 -11.75 -12.76 18.23
CA ASP A 220 -12.55 -13.96 18.44
C ASP A 220 -11.84 -15.23 17.92
N ALA A 221 -12.47 -16.39 18.12
CA ALA A 221 -11.93 -17.69 17.70
C ALA A 221 -11.77 -17.79 16.16
N GLN A 222 -12.51 -16.97 15.41
CA GLN A 222 -12.44 -16.86 13.95
C GLN A 222 -11.46 -15.78 13.51
N SER A 223 -10.65 -15.23 14.43
CA SER A 223 -9.74 -14.12 14.16
C SER A 223 -10.46 -12.90 13.61
N SER A 224 -11.63 -12.57 14.15
CA SER A 224 -12.34 -11.33 13.86
C SER A 224 -12.34 -10.40 15.07
N VAL A 225 -12.46 -9.11 14.80
CA VAL A 225 -12.61 -8.04 15.77
C VAL A 225 -13.91 -7.31 15.45
N ALA A 226 -14.77 -7.12 16.45
CA ALA A 226 -15.90 -6.21 16.33
C ALA A 226 -15.47 -4.80 16.77
N ALA A 227 -15.76 -3.79 15.95
CA ALA A 227 -15.52 -2.39 16.27
C ALA A 227 -16.65 -1.54 15.70
N SER A 228 -16.97 -0.43 16.36
CA SER A 228 -17.92 0.53 15.77
C SER A 228 -17.19 1.47 14.81
N ALA A 229 -17.78 1.75 13.65
CA ALA A 229 -17.28 2.80 12.76
C ALA A 229 -17.47 4.22 13.34
N ASN A 230 -18.27 4.35 14.40
CA ASN A 230 -18.61 5.63 15.02
C ASN A 230 -17.74 6.01 16.24
N ALA A 231 -16.80 5.14 16.62
CA ALA A 231 -15.89 5.34 17.74
C ALA A 231 -14.45 5.06 17.33
N ASP A 232 -13.49 5.63 18.06
CA ASP A 232 -12.10 5.32 17.84
C ASP A 232 -11.81 3.86 18.25
N LEU A 233 -11.00 3.16 17.46
CA LEU A 233 -10.56 1.81 17.80
C LEU A 233 -9.33 1.89 18.72
N ALA A 234 -9.54 1.61 20.00
CA ALA A 234 -8.46 1.49 20.96
C ALA A 234 -7.64 0.21 20.71
N VAL A 235 -6.32 0.38 20.62
CA VAL A 235 -5.36 -0.72 20.48
C VAL A 235 -4.38 -0.67 21.65
N SER A 236 -4.12 -1.80 22.28
CA SER A 236 -3.11 -1.90 23.34
C SER A 236 -2.23 -3.13 23.14
N TRP A 237 -0.98 -3.03 23.57
CA TRP A 237 0.01 -4.08 23.40
C TRP A 237 1.04 -4.08 24.53
N THR A 238 1.79 -5.17 24.62
CA THR A 238 3.05 -5.25 25.37
C THR A 238 4.18 -5.66 24.42
N GLY A 239 5.44 -5.50 24.84
CA GLY A 239 6.59 -5.78 23.98
C GLY A 239 6.87 -4.65 22.98
N GLY A 240 7.40 -4.98 21.81
CA GLY A 240 7.71 -3.99 20.76
C GLY A 240 8.99 -3.18 21.00
N ALA A 241 9.99 -3.73 21.71
CA ALA A 241 11.22 -3.00 21.96
C ALA A 241 11.90 -2.58 20.65
N GLY A 242 12.28 -1.30 20.54
CA GLY A 242 12.87 -0.71 19.33
C GLY A 242 11.84 -0.54 18.20
N GLY A 243 11.56 0.70 17.82
CA GLY A 243 10.67 1.03 16.70
C GLY A 243 9.26 1.46 17.08
N ASN A 244 8.33 1.24 16.17
CA ASN A 244 6.93 1.67 16.28
C ASN A 244 5.98 0.47 16.22
N VAL A 245 4.75 0.65 16.69
CA VAL A 245 3.63 -0.23 16.39
C VAL A 245 2.83 0.36 15.25
N LEU A 246 2.71 -0.43 14.18
CA LEU A 246 1.87 -0.16 13.05
C LEU A 246 0.53 -0.89 13.22
N VAL A 247 -0.56 -0.12 13.23
CA VAL A 247 -1.92 -0.62 13.09
C VAL A 247 -2.39 -0.31 11.68
N SER A 248 -2.66 -1.35 10.89
CA SER A 248 -3.18 -1.24 9.54
C SER A 248 -4.62 -1.74 9.46
N VAL A 249 -5.48 -0.92 8.86
CA VAL A 249 -6.86 -1.30 8.51
C VAL A 249 -7.00 -1.17 7.01
N ALA A 250 -7.33 -2.26 6.33
CA ALA A 250 -7.45 -2.26 4.87
C ALA A 250 -8.79 -2.85 4.43
N SER A 251 -9.43 -2.20 3.47
CA SER A 251 -10.65 -2.69 2.82
C SER A 251 -10.52 -2.54 1.32
N ALA A 252 -11.03 -3.51 0.56
CA ALA A 252 -11.02 -3.47 -0.90
C ALA A 252 -12.27 -4.15 -1.47
N ILE A 253 -12.80 -3.54 -2.53
CA ILE A 253 -13.80 -4.12 -3.43
C ILE A 253 -13.36 -3.85 -4.88
N GLN A 254 -14.10 -4.38 -5.86
CA GLN A 254 -13.77 -4.14 -7.27
C GLN A 254 -13.73 -2.64 -7.57
N GLY A 255 -12.54 -2.15 -7.94
CA GLY A 255 -12.33 -0.76 -8.35
C GLY A 255 -12.20 0.26 -7.21
N LYS A 256 -12.26 -0.14 -5.93
CA LYS A 256 -12.04 0.78 -4.80
C LYS A 256 -11.29 0.11 -3.67
N SER A 257 -10.33 0.80 -3.08
CA SER A 257 -9.59 0.34 -1.90
C SER A 257 -9.31 1.48 -0.93
N SER A 258 -9.14 1.14 0.34
CA SER A 258 -8.67 2.06 1.38
C SER A 258 -7.69 1.32 2.28
N GLN A 259 -6.58 1.97 2.58
CA GLN A 259 -5.59 1.53 3.54
C GLN A 259 -5.34 2.64 4.54
N THR A 260 -5.67 2.36 5.79
CA THR A 260 -5.32 3.20 6.94
C THR A 260 -4.09 2.62 7.60
N ARG A 261 -3.11 3.47 7.86
CA ARG A 261 -1.79 3.13 8.42
C ARG A 261 -1.50 4.05 9.60
N CYS A 262 -1.73 3.57 10.82
CA CYS A 262 -1.51 4.34 12.04
C CYS A 262 -0.24 3.90 12.75
N VAL A 263 0.65 4.84 13.03
CA VAL A 263 1.96 4.56 13.65
C VAL A 263 2.00 5.13 15.06
N PHE A 264 2.36 4.29 16.02
CA PHE A 264 2.49 4.66 17.43
C PHE A 264 3.88 4.29 17.95
N PRO A 265 4.51 5.10 18.83
CA PRO A 265 5.75 4.69 19.49
C PRO A 265 5.51 3.39 20.26
N ALA A 266 6.34 2.37 20.05
CA ALA A 266 6.06 1.07 20.66
C ALA A 266 6.07 1.12 22.20
N ALA A 267 6.88 2.01 22.78
CA ALA A 267 6.95 2.26 24.22
C ALA A 267 5.65 2.80 24.86
N SER A 268 4.68 3.29 24.06
CA SER A 268 3.42 3.78 24.62
C SER A 268 2.53 2.66 25.18
N GLY A 269 2.70 1.42 24.68
CA GLY A 269 1.84 0.27 24.99
C GLY A 269 0.37 0.42 24.54
N LYS A 270 0.03 1.53 23.86
CA LYS A 270 -1.33 1.83 23.41
C LYS A 270 -1.38 2.86 22.28
N GLY A 271 -2.44 2.77 21.49
CA GLY A 271 -2.77 3.67 20.40
C GLY A 271 -4.28 3.73 20.19
N SER A 272 -4.71 4.68 19.36
CA SER A 272 -6.12 4.84 18.99
C SER A 272 -6.20 5.13 17.50
N VAL A 273 -6.95 4.30 16.75
CA VAL A 273 -7.25 4.58 15.34
C VAL A 273 -8.49 5.47 15.30
N PRO A 274 -8.40 6.73 14.81
CA PRO A 274 -9.53 7.64 14.80
C PRO A 274 -10.71 7.09 14.01
N LYS A 275 -11.93 7.35 14.48
CA LYS A 275 -13.17 6.95 13.80
C LYS A 275 -13.23 7.42 12.35
N ALA A 276 -12.68 8.61 12.05
CA ALA A 276 -12.66 9.14 10.69
C ALA A 276 -11.79 8.28 9.75
N ALA A 277 -10.68 7.74 10.25
CA ALA A 277 -9.81 6.83 9.49
C ALA A 277 -10.42 5.43 9.33
N LEU A 278 -11.22 4.97 10.31
CA LEU A 278 -12.03 3.75 10.17
C LEU A 278 -13.17 3.94 9.16
N GLY A 279 -13.79 5.12 9.16
CA GLY A 279 -14.85 5.51 8.23
C GLY A 279 -14.41 5.42 6.76
N SER A 280 -13.16 5.77 6.45
CA SER A 280 -12.58 5.58 5.11
C SER A 280 -12.60 4.11 4.67
N ALA A 281 -12.13 3.19 5.52
CA ALA A 281 -12.17 1.76 5.23
C ALA A 281 -13.62 1.23 5.10
N ALA A 282 -14.52 1.66 5.98
CA ALA A 282 -15.95 1.32 5.91
C ALA A 282 -16.59 1.81 4.60
N SER A 283 -16.21 2.99 4.10
CA SER A 283 -16.76 3.60 2.88
C SER A 283 -16.44 2.83 1.60
N VAL A 284 -15.42 1.96 1.64
CA VAL A 284 -15.11 1.06 0.53
C VAL A 284 -16.13 -0.08 0.47
N GLY A 285 -16.66 -0.51 1.61
CA GLY A 285 -17.42 -1.75 1.73
C GLY A 285 -16.52 -2.98 1.63
N GLY A 286 -17.14 -4.15 1.47
CA GLY A 286 -16.42 -5.43 1.38
C GLY A 286 -15.87 -5.92 2.72
N GLN A 287 -14.87 -6.80 2.64
CA GLN A 287 -14.20 -7.35 3.81
C GLN A 287 -13.09 -6.40 4.27
N THR A 288 -13.21 -5.86 5.48
CA THR A 288 -12.15 -5.08 6.12
C THR A 288 -11.26 -5.98 6.96
N THR A 289 -9.95 -5.75 6.91
CA THR A 289 -8.93 -6.46 7.68
C THR A 289 -8.26 -5.52 8.67
N LEU A 290 -7.88 -6.06 9.83
CA LEU A 290 -7.07 -5.39 10.84
C LEU A 290 -5.78 -6.18 11.01
N MET A 291 -4.66 -5.47 11.01
CA MET A 291 -3.34 -6.02 11.23
C MET A 291 -2.58 -5.13 12.20
N VAL A 292 -1.93 -5.74 13.19
CA VAL A 292 -1.05 -5.05 14.13
C VAL A 292 0.33 -5.68 14.07
N MET A 293 1.36 -4.87 13.91
CA MET A 293 2.75 -5.31 13.85
C MET A 293 3.67 -4.27 14.50
N SER A 294 4.87 -4.66 14.87
CA SER A 294 5.96 -3.72 15.13
C SER A 294 6.78 -3.50 13.86
N GLU A 295 7.29 -2.28 13.72
CA GLU A 295 8.01 -1.86 12.53
C GLU A 295 9.15 -0.89 12.88
N SER A 296 10.30 -1.12 12.25
CA SER A 296 11.32 -0.09 12.01
C SER A 296 11.30 0.29 10.54
N ARG A 297 11.18 1.59 10.25
CA ARG A 297 11.03 2.11 8.90
C ARG A 297 12.02 3.23 8.64
N ASP A 298 12.67 3.16 7.49
CA ASP A 298 13.52 4.22 6.95
C ASP A 298 13.02 4.62 5.56
N VAL A 299 13.00 5.92 5.27
CA VAL A 299 12.55 6.46 3.98
C VAL A 299 13.63 7.39 3.46
N GLN A 300 14.15 7.06 2.28
CA GLN A 300 15.23 7.79 1.64
C GLN A 300 14.74 8.38 0.32
N SER A 301 15.12 9.63 0.07
CA SER A 301 14.90 10.30 -1.22
C SER A 301 16.23 10.53 -1.93
N ILE A 302 16.51 9.79 -3.00
CA ILE A 302 17.80 9.79 -3.71
C ILE A 302 17.53 9.85 -5.21
N ASP A 303 18.03 10.87 -5.92
CA ASP A 303 17.86 11.05 -7.37
C ASP A 303 16.40 10.93 -7.86
N GLY A 304 15.47 11.45 -7.06
CA GLY A 304 14.03 11.41 -7.31
C GLY A 304 13.34 10.07 -6.97
N TRP A 305 14.08 9.07 -6.51
CA TRP A 305 13.53 7.83 -5.97
C TRP A 305 13.06 8.02 -4.53
N ASN A 306 11.88 7.49 -4.21
CA ASN A 306 11.43 7.33 -2.84
C ASN A 306 11.61 5.86 -2.44
N ILE A 307 12.65 5.58 -1.65
CA ILE A 307 13.03 4.23 -1.24
C ILE A 307 12.55 4.02 0.21
N THR A 308 11.64 3.07 0.40
CA THR A 308 11.18 2.67 1.74
C THR A 308 11.83 1.35 2.13
N LEU A 309 12.50 1.34 3.28
CA LEU A 309 13.06 0.15 3.91
C LEU A 309 12.25 -0.16 5.17
N SER A 310 11.85 -1.41 5.36
CA SER A 310 11.02 -1.81 6.49
C SER A 310 11.48 -3.14 7.11
N LEU A 311 11.64 -3.17 8.43
CA LEU A 311 11.76 -4.38 9.23
C LEU A 311 10.47 -4.53 10.01
N GLN A 312 9.80 -5.68 9.88
CA GLN A 312 8.47 -5.92 10.44
C GLN A 312 8.45 -7.19 11.29
N SER A 313 7.78 -7.13 12.43
CA SER A 313 7.36 -8.32 13.16
C SER A 313 5.86 -8.29 13.42
N TYR A 314 5.15 -9.33 13.00
CA TYR A 314 3.73 -9.43 13.30
C TYR A 314 3.49 -9.40 14.80
N GLY A 315 2.42 -8.72 15.19
CA GLY A 315 1.89 -8.84 16.53
C GLY A 315 1.29 -10.22 16.74
N VAL A 316 1.25 -10.66 17.99
CA VAL A 316 0.69 -11.95 18.39
C VAL A 316 -0.49 -11.72 19.34
N ARG A 317 -1.46 -12.61 19.28
CA ARG A 317 -2.62 -12.60 20.17
C ARG A 317 -2.27 -13.19 21.53
N PRO A 318 -2.93 -12.77 22.62
CA PRO A 318 -2.77 -13.41 23.91
C PRO A 318 -3.21 -14.88 23.81
N GLN A 319 -2.70 -15.73 24.70
CA GLN A 319 -3.12 -17.14 24.85
C GLN A 319 -2.80 -18.06 23.66
N GLY A 320 -1.78 -17.73 22.85
CA GLY A 320 -1.32 -18.62 21.78
C GLY A 320 -2.25 -18.64 20.57
N GLY A 321 -3.10 -17.62 20.38
CA GLY A 321 -4.01 -17.53 19.24
C GLY A 321 -3.31 -17.37 17.88
N GLY A 322 -2.00 -17.13 17.81
CA GLY A 322 -1.30 -16.83 16.56
C GLY A 322 -1.22 -15.32 16.28
N LEU A 323 -1.17 -14.94 15.00
CA LEU A 323 -0.92 -13.55 14.60
C LEU A 323 -2.10 -12.62 14.92
N ALA A 324 -1.81 -11.36 15.23
CA ALA A 324 -2.78 -10.27 15.39
C ALA A 324 -3.20 -9.70 14.02
N LEU A 325 -3.74 -10.60 13.19
CA LEU A 325 -4.28 -10.35 11.87
C LEU A 325 -5.67 -10.97 11.79
N GLY A 326 -6.65 -10.21 11.28
CA GLY A 326 -8.02 -10.66 11.31
C GLY A 326 -9.01 -9.82 10.52
N ILE A 327 -10.27 -10.24 10.55
CA ILE A 327 -11.39 -9.52 9.95
C ILE A 327 -11.85 -8.43 10.92
N LEU A 328 -11.93 -7.18 10.46
CA LEU A 328 -12.54 -6.09 11.22
C LEU A 328 -14.01 -5.95 10.82
N LYS A 329 -14.91 -6.36 11.70
CA LYS A 329 -16.36 -6.21 11.54
C LYS A 329 -16.75 -4.82 12.05
N LEU A 330 -16.84 -3.87 11.12
CA LEU A 330 -17.28 -2.50 11.41
C LEU A 330 -18.81 -2.45 11.52
N GLN A 331 -19.32 -1.99 12.67
CA GLN A 331 -20.75 -1.84 13.00
C GLN A 331 -21.16 -0.38 13.14
#